data_AF-A0A7C5PYL3-F1
#
_entry.id   AF-A0A7C5PYL3-F1
#
_cell.length_a   1.000
_cell.length_b   1.000
_cell.length_c   1.000
_cell.angle_alpha   90.00
_cell.angle_beta   90.00
_cell.angle_gamma   90.00
#
_symmetry.space_group_name_H-M   'P 1'
#
loop_
_entity.id
_entity.type
_entity.pdbx_description
1 polymer ?
#
loop_
_entity_poly.entity_id
_entity_poly.type
_entity_poly.pdbx_seq_one_letter_code
_entity_poly.pdbx_strand_id
1 'polypeptide(L)'
;CLSAMNFAGLEMSNGLTRLETRFLGEPGQVDILREKTDHGFDGEEAAQAGLVTFAFDDIDWEDEVRIFLEERASFSPDALTGLEANLRFAGPETMETKIFGRLTAWQNWIFQRPNAVGDGGALKKYGTGQRPVYDLKRT
;
A
#
# COMPACT_ATOMS: atom_id res chain seq x y z
N CYS A 1 -0.14 12.92 19.45
CA CYS A 1 0.89 13.99 19.49
C CYS A 1 1.86 13.77 18.33
N LEU A 2 2.21 14.84 17.60
CA LEU A 2 3.16 14.80 16.49
C LEU A 2 4.54 15.29 16.96
N SER A 3 5.61 14.68 16.49
CA SER A 3 6.99 15.09 16.74
C SER A 3 7.71 15.41 15.42
N ALA A 4 8.91 15.99 15.52
CA ALA A 4 9.75 16.31 14.36
C ALA A 4 9.97 15.11 13.41
N MET A 5 10.02 13.87 13.93
CA MET A 5 10.21 12.66 13.11
C MET A 5 9.01 12.34 12.21
N ASN A 6 7.82 12.86 12.51
CA ASN A 6 6.66 12.66 11.63
C ASN A 6 6.76 13.47 10.34
N PHE A 7 7.59 14.52 10.33
CA PHE A 7 7.71 15.46 9.23
C PHE A 7 9.06 15.38 8.49
N ALA A 8 9.98 14.52 8.94
CA ALA A 8 11.28 14.32 8.30
C ALA A 8 11.94 13.00 8.76
N GLY A 9 12.86 12.47 7.95
CA GLY A 9 13.78 11.39 8.34
C GLY A 9 13.23 9.97 8.24
N LEU A 10 11.92 9.79 8.10
CA LEU A 10 11.25 8.48 7.93
C LEU A 10 10.39 8.45 6.66
N GLU A 11 11.00 8.79 5.53
CA GLU A 11 10.36 8.79 4.22
C GLU A 11 9.96 7.37 3.77
N MET A 12 8.88 7.31 3.02
CA MET A 12 8.48 6.15 2.25
C MET A 12 9.31 6.07 0.98
N SER A 13 9.24 4.93 0.28
CA SER A 13 9.98 4.72 -0.96
C SER A 13 9.64 5.70 -2.09
N ASN A 14 8.53 6.45 -2.00
CA ASN A 14 8.16 7.50 -2.94
C ASN A 14 8.85 8.85 -2.64
N GLY A 15 9.72 8.92 -1.62
CA GLY A 15 10.43 10.15 -1.22
C GLY A 15 9.57 11.14 -0.42
N LEU A 16 8.41 10.70 0.07
CA LEU A 16 7.52 11.49 0.91
C LEU A 16 7.45 10.88 2.31
N THR A 17 7.25 11.70 3.34
CA THR A 17 6.79 11.21 4.64
C THR A 17 5.38 10.62 4.52
N ARG A 18 4.96 9.86 5.54
CA ARG A 18 3.60 9.30 5.59
C ARG A 18 2.54 10.39 5.73
N LEU A 19 2.84 11.50 6.41
CA LEU A 19 1.94 12.64 6.50
C LEU A 19 1.78 13.34 5.15
N GLU A 20 2.88 13.58 4.43
CA GLU A 20 2.81 14.15 3.08
C GLU A 20 2.05 13.25 2.11
N THR A 21 2.25 11.93 2.20
CA THR A 21 1.48 10.98 1.37
C THR A 21 -0.01 11.00 1.72
N ARG A 22 -0.35 11.12 3.02
CA ARG A 22 -1.75 11.21 3.48
C ARG A 22 -2.45 12.47 2.97
N PHE A 23 -1.74 13.60 2.93
CA PHE A 23 -2.26 14.89 2.50
C PHE A 23 -1.79 15.29 1.10
N LEU A 24 -1.52 14.33 0.22
CA LEU A 24 -0.98 14.56 -1.12
C LEU A 24 -1.88 15.49 -1.95
N GLY A 25 -3.20 15.44 -1.74
CA GLY A 25 -4.20 16.30 -2.40
C GLY A 25 -4.51 17.62 -1.68
N GLU A 26 -3.89 17.88 -0.54
CA GLU A 26 -4.17 19.04 0.33
C GLU A 26 -2.87 19.80 0.64
N PRO A 27 -2.34 20.57 -0.35
CA PRO A 27 -1.11 21.33 -0.16
C PRO A 27 -1.23 22.29 1.04
N GLY A 28 -0.23 22.27 1.92
CA GLY A 28 -0.17 23.12 3.12
C GLY A 28 -0.74 22.50 4.40
N GLN A 29 -1.51 21.41 4.32
CA GLN A 29 -2.04 20.75 5.51
C GLN A 29 -0.92 20.22 6.42
N VAL A 30 0.16 19.72 5.83
CA VAL A 30 1.34 19.26 6.59
C VAL A 30 2.04 20.41 7.32
N ASP A 31 2.06 21.61 6.74
CA ASP A 31 2.67 22.78 7.38
C ASP A 31 1.84 23.27 8.57
N ILE A 32 0.50 23.28 8.43
CA ILE A 32 -0.43 23.55 9.54
C ILE A 32 -0.23 22.55 10.68
N LEU A 33 -0.09 21.26 10.36
CA LEU A 33 0.16 20.22 11.36
C LEU A 33 1.53 20.37 12.03
N ARG A 34 2.53 20.90 11.33
CA ARG A 34 3.87 21.17 11.87
C ARG A 34 3.84 22.22 12.97
N GLU A 35 2.98 23.23 12.84
CA GLU A 35 2.76 24.23 13.90
C GLU A 35 2.12 23.63 15.17
N LYS A 36 1.49 22.46 15.05
CA LYS A 36 0.91 21.68 16.16
C LYS A 36 1.84 20.57 16.68
N THR A 37 3.15 20.71 16.49
CA THR A 37 4.13 19.79 17.08
C THR A 37 4.01 19.81 18.61
N ASP A 38 4.17 18.65 19.25
CA ASP A 38 4.04 18.44 20.69
C ASP A 38 2.63 18.70 21.28
N HIS A 39 1.63 19.04 20.44
CA HIS A 39 0.23 19.15 20.85
C HIS A 39 -0.40 17.77 21.06
N GLY A 40 -1.13 17.61 22.16
CA GLY A 40 -1.97 16.44 22.41
C GLY A 40 -3.31 16.62 21.73
N PHE A 41 -3.59 15.79 20.71
CA PHE A 41 -4.89 15.73 20.04
C PHE A 41 -5.78 14.73 20.77
N ASP A 42 -7.02 15.11 21.04
CA ASP A 42 -8.07 14.12 21.32
C ASP A 42 -8.59 13.46 20.02
N GLY A 43 -9.57 12.57 20.14
CA GLY A 43 -10.12 11.83 19.01
C GLY A 43 -10.78 12.75 17.98
N GLU A 44 -11.60 13.70 18.42
CA GLU A 44 -12.34 14.61 17.55
C GLU A 44 -11.38 15.58 16.84
N GLU A 45 -10.44 16.16 17.60
CA GLU A 45 -9.40 17.03 17.06
C GLU A 45 -8.54 16.30 16.01
N ALA A 46 -8.18 15.04 16.26
CA ALA A 46 -7.43 14.23 15.32
C ALA A 46 -8.23 13.94 14.04
N ALA A 47 -9.54 13.69 14.14
CA ALA A 47 -10.40 13.48 12.99
C ALA A 47 -10.57 14.76 12.16
N GLN A 48 -10.82 15.90 12.82
CA GLN A 48 -10.93 17.21 12.17
C GLN A 48 -9.61 17.65 11.51
N ALA A 49 -8.48 17.35 12.14
CA ALA A 49 -7.15 17.59 11.57
C ALA A 49 -6.81 16.59 10.43
N GLY A 50 -7.69 15.63 10.18
CA GLY A 50 -7.50 14.60 9.17
C GLY A 50 -6.38 13.64 9.51
N LEU A 51 -5.96 13.47 10.78
CA LEU A 51 -4.88 12.56 11.18
C LEU A 51 -5.35 11.10 11.31
N VAL A 52 -6.65 10.89 11.57
CA VAL A 52 -7.29 9.57 11.64
C VAL A 52 -8.44 9.47 10.64
N THR A 53 -8.90 8.26 10.34
CA THR A 53 -10.01 8.05 9.41
C THR A 53 -11.37 8.27 10.09
N PHE A 54 -11.51 7.81 11.34
CA PHE A 54 -12.71 7.96 12.17
C PHE A 54 -12.29 8.15 13.64
N ALA A 55 -13.15 8.81 14.41
CA ALA A 55 -13.05 8.93 15.86
C ALA A 55 -14.40 8.53 16.47
N PHE A 56 -14.53 7.25 16.83
CA PHE A 56 -15.73 6.71 17.47
C PHE A 56 -15.70 6.93 18.98
N ASP A 57 -16.89 7.00 19.57
CA ASP A 57 -17.04 6.95 21.02
C ASP A 57 -16.95 5.50 21.53
N ASP A 58 -17.09 5.31 22.84
CA ASP A 58 -17.02 4.01 23.49
C ASP A 58 -18.21 3.09 23.18
N ILE A 59 -19.32 3.66 22.70
CA ILE A 59 -20.53 2.91 22.34
C ILE A 59 -20.36 2.29 20.96
N ASP A 60 -19.88 3.07 19.99
CA ASP A 60 -19.79 2.64 18.58
C ASP A 60 -18.48 1.87 18.28
N TRP A 61 -17.42 2.07 19.06
CA TRP A 61 -16.07 1.55 18.77
C TRP A 61 -16.04 0.03 18.54
N GLU A 62 -16.65 -0.76 19.42
CA GLU A 62 -16.55 -2.22 19.35
C GLU A 62 -17.23 -2.79 18.11
N ASP A 63 -18.38 -2.24 17.73
CA ASP A 63 -19.15 -2.72 16.59
C ASP A 63 -18.56 -2.25 15.26
N GLU A 64 -18.20 -0.98 15.13
CA GLU A 64 -17.65 -0.43 13.88
C GLU A 64 -16.28 -1.04 13.53
N VAL A 65 -15.38 -1.16 14.52
CA VAL A 65 -14.06 -1.79 14.29
C VAL A 65 -14.20 -3.26 13.95
N ARG A 66 -15.14 -3.98 14.61
CA ARG A 66 -15.42 -5.37 14.29
C ARG A 66 -15.93 -5.52 12.86
N ILE A 67 -16.87 -4.68 12.42
CA ILE A 67 -17.40 -4.69 11.05
C ILE A 67 -16.26 -4.48 10.05
N PHE A 68 -15.39 -3.47 10.25
CA PHE A 68 -14.26 -3.26 9.33
C PHE A 68 -13.32 -4.46 9.23
N LEU A 69 -13.08 -5.18 10.34
CA LEU A 69 -12.25 -6.37 10.35
C LEU A 69 -12.95 -7.57 9.67
N GLU A 70 -14.24 -7.74 9.89
CA GLU A 70 -15.07 -8.76 9.24
C GLU A 70 -15.12 -8.53 7.73
N GLU A 71 -15.37 -7.29 7.28
CA GLU A 71 -15.36 -6.91 5.87
C GLU A 71 -14.00 -7.17 5.22
N ARG A 72 -12.92 -6.74 5.88
CA ARG A 72 -11.54 -6.99 5.44
C ARG A 72 -11.26 -8.48 5.24
N ALA A 73 -11.74 -9.34 6.13
CA ALA A 73 -11.58 -10.79 6.04
C ALA A 73 -12.48 -11.42 4.95
N SER A 74 -13.59 -10.77 4.60
CA SER A 74 -14.56 -11.25 3.60
C SER A 74 -14.13 -10.98 2.15
N PHE A 75 -13.31 -9.94 1.92
CA PHE A 75 -12.89 -9.55 0.57
C PHE A 75 -11.77 -10.45 0.01
N SER A 76 -11.65 -10.49 -1.33
CA SER A 76 -10.56 -11.19 -1.99
C SER A 76 -9.20 -10.60 -1.56
N PRO A 77 -8.27 -11.43 -1.03
CA PRO A 77 -6.96 -10.94 -0.63
C PRO A 77 -6.13 -10.42 -1.80
N ASP A 78 -6.32 -10.99 -3.01
CA ASP A 78 -5.65 -10.52 -4.22
C ASP A 78 -6.10 -9.10 -4.59
N ALA A 79 -7.40 -8.85 -4.51
CA ALA A 79 -7.98 -7.54 -4.81
C ALA A 79 -7.55 -6.49 -3.78
N LEU A 80 -7.57 -6.81 -2.49
CA LEU A 80 -7.14 -5.90 -1.43
C LEU A 80 -5.64 -5.56 -1.54
N THR A 81 -4.80 -6.55 -1.87
CA THR A 81 -3.36 -6.32 -2.09
C THR A 81 -3.14 -5.35 -3.24
N GLY A 82 -3.84 -5.53 -4.36
CA GLY A 82 -3.79 -4.61 -5.49
C GLY A 82 -4.30 -3.21 -5.13
N LEU A 83 -5.40 -3.12 -4.40
CA LEU A 83 -5.96 -1.85 -3.94
C LEU A 83 -4.97 -1.08 -3.05
N GLU A 84 -4.39 -1.74 -2.05
CA GLU A 84 -3.41 -1.13 -1.14
C GLU A 84 -2.14 -0.67 -1.84
N ALA A 85 -1.64 -1.46 -2.80
CA ALA A 85 -0.46 -1.09 -3.57
C ALA A 85 -0.68 0.23 -4.34
N ASN A 86 -1.90 0.50 -4.80
CA ASN A 86 -2.24 1.74 -5.49
C ASN A 86 -2.54 2.89 -4.52
N LEU A 87 -3.31 2.66 -3.45
CA LEU A 87 -3.70 3.72 -2.52
C LEU A 87 -2.54 4.20 -1.62
N ARG A 88 -1.62 3.31 -1.22
CA ARG A 88 -0.51 3.67 -0.32
C ARG A 88 0.65 4.33 -1.04
N PHE A 89 0.88 4.02 -2.31
CA PHE A 89 1.95 4.58 -3.13
C PHE A 89 1.38 5.53 -4.18
N ALA A 90 0.53 6.45 -3.73
CA ALA A 90 -0.02 7.50 -4.58
C ALA A 90 1.06 8.55 -4.92
N GLY A 91 0.91 9.20 -6.08
CA GLY A 91 1.72 10.34 -6.47
C GLY A 91 3.08 9.96 -7.08
N PRO A 92 4.21 10.47 -6.55
CA PRO A 92 5.52 10.33 -7.19
C PRO A 92 6.00 8.89 -7.38
N GLU A 93 6.59 8.59 -8.54
CA GLU A 93 7.30 7.34 -8.80
C GLU A 93 8.84 7.54 -8.79
N THR A 94 9.50 6.88 -7.85
CA THR A 94 10.94 6.70 -7.69
C THR A 94 11.45 5.40 -8.33
N MET A 95 12.76 5.11 -8.22
CA MET A 95 13.30 3.82 -8.65
C MET A 95 12.71 2.67 -7.83
N GLU A 96 12.63 2.84 -6.52
CA GLU A 96 12.16 1.84 -5.56
C GLU A 96 10.68 1.52 -5.79
N THR A 97 9.83 2.54 -5.94
CA THR A 97 8.40 2.34 -6.25
C THR A 97 8.19 1.71 -7.63
N LYS A 98 9.05 1.98 -8.62
CA LYS A 98 9.01 1.28 -9.92
C LYS A 98 9.45 -0.18 -9.80
N ILE A 99 10.40 -0.49 -8.92
CA ILE A 99 10.79 -1.87 -8.61
C ILE A 99 9.60 -2.61 -8.00
N PHE A 100 9.03 -2.11 -6.90
CA PHE A 100 7.93 -2.78 -6.20
C PHE A 100 6.57 -2.71 -6.91
N GLY A 101 6.36 -1.69 -7.73
CA GLY A 101 5.15 -1.52 -8.55
C GLY A 101 5.34 -2.18 -9.90
N ARG A 102 5.83 -1.42 -10.89
CA ARG A 102 5.91 -1.85 -12.30
C ARG A 102 6.65 -3.18 -12.48
N LEU A 103 7.87 -3.33 -11.96
CA LEU A 103 8.66 -4.54 -12.18
C LEU A 103 8.06 -5.74 -11.44
N THR A 104 7.80 -5.61 -10.14
CA THR A 104 7.28 -6.71 -9.33
C THR A 104 5.87 -7.13 -9.73
N ALA A 105 4.96 -6.21 -10.08
CA ALA A 105 3.61 -6.59 -10.52
C ALA A 105 3.63 -7.41 -11.82
N TRP A 106 4.43 -7.00 -12.81
CA TRP A 106 4.63 -7.78 -14.04
C TRP A 106 5.28 -9.13 -13.75
N GLN A 107 6.25 -9.18 -12.85
CA GLN A 107 6.89 -10.43 -12.46
C GLN A 107 5.93 -11.38 -11.75
N ASN A 108 5.09 -10.87 -10.83
CA ASN A 108 4.07 -11.66 -10.14
C ASN A 108 3.08 -12.28 -11.13
N TRP A 109 2.66 -11.52 -12.14
CA TRP A 109 1.82 -12.02 -13.20
C TRP A 109 2.50 -13.11 -14.04
N ILE A 110 3.80 -12.99 -14.33
CA ILE A 110 4.57 -14.05 -15.01
C ILE A 110 4.63 -15.31 -14.13
N PHE A 111 4.89 -15.15 -12.83
CA PHE A 111 5.05 -16.27 -11.90
C PHE A 111 3.80 -17.09 -11.62
N GLN A 112 2.61 -16.56 -11.93
CA GLN A 112 1.37 -17.31 -11.80
C GLN A 112 1.00 -18.09 -13.07
N ARG A 113 1.77 -17.97 -14.17
CA ARG A 113 1.40 -18.54 -15.48
C ARG A 113 2.16 -19.83 -15.82
N PRO A 114 1.51 -20.77 -16.56
CA PRO A 114 2.10 -22.08 -16.89
C PRO A 114 3.43 -22.02 -17.65
N ASN A 115 3.63 -21.02 -18.51
CA ASN A 115 4.88 -20.86 -19.27
C ASN A 115 6.11 -20.75 -18.34
N ALA A 116 5.97 -20.16 -17.15
CA ALA A 116 7.05 -20.04 -16.18
C ALA A 116 7.11 -21.25 -15.23
N VAL A 117 6.01 -21.53 -14.51
CA VAL A 117 6.00 -22.43 -13.35
C VAL A 117 5.33 -23.80 -13.59
N GLY A 118 4.67 -24.00 -14.74
CA GLY A 118 3.98 -25.25 -15.07
C GLY A 118 4.93 -26.43 -15.29
N ASP A 119 4.39 -27.65 -15.35
CA ASP A 119 5.18 -28.90 -15.53
C ASP A 119 6.02 -28.91 -16.82
N GLY A 120 5.49 -28.30 -17.89
CA GLY A 120 6.21 -28.06 -19.14
C GLY A 120 6.93 -26.71 -19.21
N GLY A 121 6.88 -25.90 -18.15
CA GLY A 121 7.34 -24.51 -18.10
C GLY A 121 8.86 -24.36 -17.99
N ALA A 122 9.32 -23.12 -18.21
CA ALA A 122 10.74 -22.79 -18.28
C ALA A 122 11.53 -23.20 -17.03
N LEU A 123 11.00 -22.91 -15.83
CA LEU A 123 11.72 -23.15 -14.58
C LEU A 123 11.93 -24.64 -14.30
N LYS A 124 10.93 -25.48 -14.53
CA LYS A 124 11.01 -26.93 -14.28
C LYS A 124 11.85 -27.68 -15.33
N LYS A 125 11.97 -27.14 -16.55
CA LYS A 125 12.75 -27.75 -17.63
C LYS A 125 14.22 -27.37 -17.61
N TYR A 126 14.60 -26.33 -16.88
CA TYR A 126 15.99 -25.95 -16.68
C TYR A 126 16.81 -27.14 -16.14
N GLY A 127 17.94 -27.44 -16.78
CA GLY A 127 18.84 -28.55 -16.40
C GLY A 127 18.39 -29.96 -16.85
N THR A 128 17.16 -30.14 -17.36
CA THR A 128 16.64 -31.47 -17.76
C THR A 128 17.06 -31.91 -19.16
N GLY A 129 17.61 -31.00 -19.98
CA GLY A 129 17.89 -31.23 -21.41
C GLY A 129 16.66 -31.21 -22.32
N GLN A 130 15.45 -31.06 -21.76
CA GLN A 130 14.19 -30.95 -22.51
C GLN A 130 13.84 -29.49 -22.78
N ARG A 131 13.22 -29.20 -23.93
CA ARG A 131 12.73 -27.86 -24.27
C ARG A 131 11.40 -27.56 -23.56
N PRO A 132 11.21 -26.36 -23.01
CA PRO A 132 9.91 -25.92 -22.49
C PRO A 132 8.81 -25.86 -23.56
N VAL A 133 7.57 -26.02 -23.14
CA VAL A 133 6.37 -25.86 -23.99
C VAL A 133 5.69 -24.54 -23.61
N TYR A 134 5.55 -23.64 -24.58
CA TYR A 134 4.97 -22.31 -24.36
C TYR A 134 3.64 -22.14 -25.10
N ASP A 135 2.68 -21.49 -24.44
CA ASP A 135 1.61 -20.78 -25.14
C ASP A 135 2.18 -19.48 -25.71
N LEU A 136 2.13 -19.35 -27.04
CA LEU A 136 2.69 -18.22 -27.80
C LEU A 136 1.69 -17.07 -28.00
N LYS A 137 0.44 -17.21 -27.52
CA LYS A 137 -0.55 -16.13 -27.57
C LYS A 137 -0.13 -14.99 -26.64
N ARG A 138 -0.19 -13.76 -27.15
CA ARG A 138 0.00 -12.54 -26.35
C ARG A 138 -1.28 -12.18 -25.61
N THR A 139 -1.12 -11.50 -24.47
CA THR A 139 -2.17 -10.96 -23.61
C THR A 139 -1.92 -9.49 -23.36
#